data_AF-A0A0F9MH67-F1
#
_entry.id   AF-A0A0F9MH67-F1
#
_cell.length_a   1.000
_cell.length_b   1.000
_cell.length_c   1.000
_cell.angle_alpha   90.00
_cell.angle_beta   90.00
_cell.angle_gamma   90.00
#
_symmetry.space_group_name_H-M   'P 1'
#
loop_
_entity.id
_entity.type
_entity.pdbx_description
1 polymer ?
#
loop_
_entity_poly.entity_id
_entity_poly.type
_entity_poly.pdbx_seq_one_letter_code
_entity_poly.pdbx_strand_id
1 'polypeptide(L)'
;MAKNSTNMVKYIIKRVLTMIPMLFAVLTITWLLSHAMAINPLQSEVSLWDMQIYYDEMERLGLDQPIHIQFIRYFRDFFTGNWGESYSGRFEGWLITDIIVTVLPRTLEMMIIPIFIVPIIAVKLGSTSAKNRKKKKDILIRSSAVIGAGFPSFWIAIL
;
A
#
# COMPACT_ATOMS: atom_id res chain seq x y z
N MET A 1 35.02 1.16 -18.48
CA MET A 1 34.34 1.40 -17.19
C MET A 1 33.91 0.06 -16.64
N ALA A 2 34.50 -0.31 -15.51
CA ALA A 2 34.60 -1.69 -15.05
C ALA A 2 33.29 -2.29 -14.53
N LYS A 3 33.12 -3.56 -14.86
CA LYS A 3 32.05 -4.50 -14.53
C LYS A 3 31.96 -4.70 -13.01
N ASN A 4 31.08 -3.96 -12.32
CA ASN A 4 30.63 -4.34 -10.99
C ASN A 4 29.69 -5.54 -11.13
N SER A 5 30.22 -6.76 -11.18
CA SER A 5 29.41 -7.95 -10.93
C SER A 5 29.08 -7.98 -9.44
N THR A 6 28.07 -7.22 -9.04
CA THR A 6 27.46 -7.39 -7.73
C THR A 6 27.03 -8.84 -7.61
N ASN A 7 27.58 -9.55 -6.63
CA ASN A 7 27.12 -10.88 -6.29
C ASN A 7 25.60 -10.77 -6.00
N MET A 8 24.77 -11.41 -6.82
CA MET A 8 23.30 -11.28 -6.76
C MET A 8 22.78 -11.57 -5.36
N VAL A 9 23.40 -12.53 -4.65
CA VAL A 9 23.09 -12.83 -3.25
C VAL A 9 23.35 -11.62 -2.35
N LYS A 10 24.51 -10.96 -2.49
CA LYS A 10 24.84 -9.74 -1.72
C LYS A 10 23.87 -8.59 -2.03
N TYR A 11 23.42 -8.47 -3.28
CA TYR A 11 22.42 -7.47 -3.66
C TYR A 11 21.05 -7.77 -3.04
N ILE A 12 20.56 -9.01 -3.12
CA ILE A 12 19.29 -9.43 -2.51
C ILE A 12 19.34 -9.21 -0.99
N ILE A 13 20.40 -9.66 -0.32
CA ILE A 13 20.59 -9.46 1.12
C ILE A 13 20.53 -7.97 1.46
N LYS A 14 21.30 -7.13 0.75
CA LYS A 14 21.27 -5.68 0.98
C LYS A 14 19.86 -5.11 0.81
N ARG A 15 19.12 -5.57 -0.21
CA ARG A 15 17.75 -5.10 -0.48
C ARG A 15 16.78 -5.51 0.63
N VAL A 16 16.83 -6.77 1.07
CA VAL A 16 16.03 -7.27 2.20
C VAL A 16 16.35 -6.50 3.48
N LEU A 17 17.64 -6.27 3.78
CA LEU A 17 18.02 -5.47 4.95
C LEU A 17 17.51 -4.02 4.84
N THR A 18 17.53 -3.40 3.66
CA THR A 18 16.96 -2.06 3.47
C THR A 18 15.44 -2.02 3.57
N MET A 19 14.75 -3.15 3.37
CA MET A 19 13.30 -3.22 3.54
C MET A 19 12.88 -3.21 5.01
N ILE A 20 13.72 -3.71 5.93
CA ILE A 20 13.41 -3.73 7.37
C ILE A 20 13.12 -2.33 7.93
N PRO A 21 14.03 -1.32 7.81
CA PRO A 21 13.74 0.02 8.32
C PRO A 21 12.59 0.69 7.58
N MET A 22 12.39 0.36 6.29
CA MET A 22 11.25 0.85 5.52
C MET A 22 9.92 0.31 6.06
N LEU A 23 9.83 -1.00 6.30
CA LEU A 23 8.64 -1.64 6.88
C LEU A 23 8.37 -1.09 8.28
N PHE A 24 9.40 -0.96 9.10
CA PHE A 24 9.28 -0.36 10.43
C PHE A 24 8.72 1.07 10.36
N ALA A 25 9.25 1.91 9.46
CA ALA A 25 8.78 3.27 9.26
C ALA A 25 7.31 3.30 8.80
N VAL A 26 6.94 2.47 7.81
CA VAL A 26 5.57 2.39 7.31
C VAL A 26 4.61 1.94 8.40
N LEU A 27 4.90 0.84 9.11
CA LEU A 27 4.06 0.35 10.21
C LEU A 27 3.89 1.41 11.30
N THR A 28 4.98 2.11 11.66
CA THR A 28 4.92 3.17 12.67
C THR A 28 4.05 4.34 12.21
N ILE A 29 4.24 4.81 10.96
CA ILE A 29 3.44 5.91 10.41
C ILE A 29 1.97 5.51 10.28
N THR A 30 1.68 4.31 9.77
CA THR A 30 0.30 3.81 9.66
C THR A 30 -0.36 3.72 11.02
N TRP A 31 0.31 3.15 12.02
CA TRP A 31 -0.22 3.08 13.38
C TRP A 31 -0.46 4.46 13.99
N LEU A 32 0.49 5.40 13.82
CA LEU A 32 0.34 6.78 14.27
C LEU A 32 -0.86 7.46 13.61
N LEU A 33 -1.02 7.30 12.30
CA LEU A 33 -2.17 7.85 11.56
C LEU A 33 -3.47 7.22 12.03
N SER A 34 -3.54 5.89 12.20
CA SER A 34 -4.72 5.20 12.71
C SER A 34 -5.09 5.66 14.12
N HIS A 35 -4.11 5.84 15.00
CA HIS A 35 -4.33 6.33 16.37
C HIS A 35 -4.73 7.82 16.40
N ALA A 36 -4.16 8.65 15.51
CA ALA A 36 -4.44 10.08 15.42
C ALA A 36 -5.77 10.42 14.74
N MET A 37 -6.18 9.63 13.73
CA MET A 37 -7.40 9.88 12.98
C MET A 37 -8.67 9.54 13.77
N ALA A 38 -8.55 9.02 14.99
CA ALA A 38 -9.68 8.68 15.87
C ALA A 38 -10.80 7.99 15.08
N ILE A 39 -10.47 6.98 14.27
CA ILE A 39 -11.47 5.98 13.89
C ILE A 39 -11.74 5.26 15.20
N ASN A 40 -12.58 5.84 16.04
CA ASN A 40 -12.98 5.21 17.28
C ASN A 40 -13.97 4.15 16.82
N PRO A 41 -13.60 2.85 16.76
CA PRO A 41 -14.53 1.81 16.35
C PRO A 41 -15.75 1.76 17.28
N LEU A 42 -15.58 2.32 18.49
CA LEU A 42 -16.65 2.55 19.44
C LEU A 42 -17.65 3.58 18.89
N GLN A 43 -17.25 4.61 18.15
CA GLN A 43 -18.20 5.61 17.60
C GLN A 43 -19.06 5.10 16.43
N SER A 44 -18.95 3.83 16.01
CA SER A 44 -20.03 3.20 15.26
C SER A 44 -21.34 3.30 16.07
N GLU A 45 -22.49 3.46 15.41
CA GLU A 45 -23.77 3.90 16.01
C GLU A 45 -24.26 3.13 17.26
N VAL A 46 -23.62 2.01 17.58
CA VAL A 46 -23.93 1.12 18.71
C VAL A 46 -23.44 1.65 20.07
N SER A 47 -22.30 2.35 20.19
CA SER A 47 -21.77 2.70 21.53
C SER A 47 -22.34 3.97 22.16
N LEU A 48 -23.03 4.82 21.38
CA LEU A 48 -23.56 6.09 21.90
C LEU A 48 -24.74 5.87 22.89
N TRP A 49 -25.32 4.67 22.90
CA TRP A 49 -26.53 4.36 23.67
C TRP A 49 -26.28 3.41 24.85
N ASP A 50 -25.15 2.71 24.87
CA ASP A 50 -24.81 1.75 25.93
C ASP A 50 -23.32 1.86 26.32
N MET A 51 -23.08 2.48 27.47
CA MET A 51 -21.74 2.64 28.05
C MET A 51 -21.07 1.30 28.36
N GLN A 52 -21.84 0.23 28.63
CA GLN A 52 -21.25 -1.08 28.90
C GLN A 52 -20.59 -1.65 27.64
N ILE A 53 -21.28 -1.58 26.50
CA ILE A 53 -20.76 -2.04 25.21
C ILE A 53 -19.51 -1.25 24.81
N TYR A 54 -19.48 0.05 25.11
CA TYR A 54 -18.30 0.89 24.89
C TYR A 54 -17.06 0.37 25.64
N TYR A 55 -17.18 0.11 26.94
CA TYR A 55 -16.05 -0.34 27.76
C TYR A 55 -15.61 -1.77 27.40
N ASP A 56 -16.57 -2.66 27.14
CA ASP A 56 -16.28 -4.04 26.73
C ASP A 56 -15.49 -4.08 25.41
N GLU A 57 -15.87 -3.25 24.43
CA GLU A 57 -15.17 -3.18 23.15
C GLU A 57 -13.83 -2.42 23.27
N MET A 58 -13.74 -1.42 24.16
CA MET A 58 -12.47 -0.73 24.48
C MET A 58 -11.43 -1.71 25.05
N GLU A 59 -11.84 -2.59 25.97
CA GLU A 59 -11.00 -3.64 26.55
C GLU A 59 -10.68 -4.73 25.51
N ARG A 60 -11.66 -5.18 24.73
CA ARG A 60 -11.45 -6.15 23.63
C ARG A 60 -10.40 -5.67 22.65
N LEU A 61 -10.45 -4.39 22.30
CA LEU A 61 -9.50 -3.74 21.41
C LEU A 61 -8.25 -3.25 22.14
N GLY A 62 -8.09 -3.53 23.44
CA GLY A 62 -7.02 -3.05 24.32
C GLY A 62 -6.66 -1.58 24.15
N LEU A 63 -7.66 -0.74 23.88
CA LEU A 63 -7.51 0.71 23.76
C LEU A 63 -7.36 1.37 25.15
N ASP A 64 -7.66 0.62 26.22
CA ASP A 64 -7.40 0.93 27.63
C ASP A 64 -5.93 0.80 28.02
N GLN A 65 -5.13 0.07 27.24
CA GLN A 65 -3.73 -0.19 27.55
C GLN A 65 -2.83 1.03 27.29
N PRO A 66 -1.69 1.17 27.99
CA PRO A 66 -0.69 2.17 27.68
C PRO A 66 -0.26 2.15 26.21
N ILE A 67 -0.04 3.33 25.64
CA ILE A 67 0.21 3.54 24.21
C ILE A 67 1.36 2.67 23.63
N HIS A 68 2.41 2.43 24.42
CA HIS A 68 3.53 1.58 24.01
C HIS A 68 3.14 0.09 23.91
N ILE A 69 2.21 -0.37 24.75
CA ILE A 69 1.67 -1.75 24.66
C ILE A 69 0.80 -1.88 23.42
N GLN A 70 -0.05 -0.88 23.14
CA GLN A 70 -0.85 -0.85 21.91
C GLN A 70 0.02 -0.94 20.65
N PHE A 71 1.15 -0.20 20.63
CA PHE A 71 2.12 -0.24 19.55
C PHE A 71 2.79 -1.60 19.40
N ILE A 72 3.28 -2.20 20.50
CA ILE A 72 3.91 -3.52 20.48
C ILE A 72 2.93 -4.59 20.00
N ARG A 73 1.68 -4.52 20.47
CA ARG A 73 0.62 -5.45 20.05
C ARG A 73 0.33 -5.29 18.56
N TYR A 74 0.20 -4.07 18.04
CA TYR A 74 0.01 -3.82 16.61
C TYR A 74 1.14 -4.45 15.76
N PHE A 75 2.40 -4.28 16.18
CA PHE A 75 3.54 -4.91 15.50
C PHE A 75 3.47 -6.43 15.55
N ARG A 76 3.16 -7.01 16.72
CA ARG A 76 3.02 -8.46 16.88
C ARG A 76 1.91 -8.99 15.96
N ASP A 77 0.73 -8.40 16.03
CA ASP A 77 -0.45 -8.80 15.27
C ASP A 77 -0.21 -8.69 13.75
N PHE A 78 0.52 -7.68 13.31
CA PHE A 78 0.95 -7.56 11.92
C PHE A 78 1.75 -8.78 11.44
N PHE A 79 2.74 -9.22 12.22
CA PHE A 79 3.60 -10.35 11.86
C PHE A 79 2.95 -11.72 12.10
N THR A 80 1.99 -11.83 13.02
CA THR A 80 1.23 -13.08 13.23
C THR A 80 0.06 -13.24 12.26
N GLY A 81 -0.25 -12.21 11.46
CA GLY A 81 -1.40 -12.19 10.56
C GLY A 81 -2.74 -12.01 11.28
N ASN A 82 -2.71 -11.64 12.56
CA ASN A 82 -3.91 -11.39 13.37
C ASN A 82 -4.38 -9.95 13.17
N TRP A 83 -4.79 -9.60 11.96
CA TRP A 83 -5.07 -8.20 11.61
C TRP A 83 -6.43 -7.70 12.11
N GLY A 84 -7.26 -8.57 12.67
CA GLY A 84 -8.57 -8.23 13.21
C GLY A 84 -9.64 -8.03 12.14
N GLU A 85 -10.66 -7.25 12.49
CA GLU A 85 -11.83 -6.96 11.67
C GLU A 85 -11.73 -5.56 11.04
N SER A 86 -12.44 -5.37 9.93
CA SER A 86 -12.60 -4.07 9.31
C SER A 86 -13.70 -3.27 10.01
N TYR A 87 -13.39 -2.01 10.34
CA TYR A 87 -14.32 -1.03 10.92
C TYR A 87 -14.79 0.01 9.90
N SER A 88 -14.71 -0.30 8.60
CA SER A 88 -14.94 0.69 7.54
C SER A 88 -15.81 0.18 6.39
N GLY A 89 -16.85 0.96 6.11
CA GLY A 89 -17.63 0.90 4.86
C GLY A 89 -18.25 -0.47 4.61
N ARG A 90 -18.16 -0.95 3.37
CA ARG A 90 -18.84 -2.19 2.92
C ARG A 90 -18.31 -3.49 3.53
N PHE A 91 -17.19 -3.45 4.26
CA PHE A 91 -16.55 -4.61 4.85
C PHE A 91 -16.58 -4.57 6.38
N GLU A 92 -17.47 -3.78 6.97
CA GLU A 92 -17.63 -3.72 8.42
C GLU A 92 -17.89 -5.13 9.01
N GLY A 93 -17.14 -5.49 10.05
CA GLY A 93 -17.22 -6.79 10.73
C GLY A 93 -16.57 -7.96 9.98
N TRP A 94 -15.97 -7.75 8.80
CA TRP A 94 -15.25 -8.81 8.09
C TRP A 94 -13.81 -8.92 8.59
N LEU A 95 -13.30 -10.14 8.69
CA LEU A 95 -11.87 -10.38 8.95
C LEU A 95 -11.03 -9.81 7.80
N ILE A 96 -9.99 -9.05 8.14
CA ILE A 96 -9.12 -8.41 7.14
C ILE A 96 -8.44 -9.43 6.23
N THR A 97 -8.12 -10.62 6.76
CA THR A 97 -7.58 -11.74 5.98
C THR A 97 -8.53 -12.17 4.86
N ASP A 98 -9.83 -12.25 5.13
CA ASP A 98 -10.83 -12.70 4.16
C ASP A 98 -11.07 -11.65 3.09
N ILE A 99 -11.03 -10.37 3.48
CA ILE A 99 -11.08 -9.25 2.54
C ILE A 99 -9.91 -9.35 1.56
N ILE A 100 -8.69 -9.56 2.08
CA ILE A 100 -7.48 -9.65 1.24
C ILE A 100 -7.58 -10.83 0.29
N VAL A 101 -7.98 -12.01 0.75
CA VAL A 101 -8.15 -13.20 -0.10
C VAL A 101 -9.21 -12.96 -1.19
N THR A 102 -10.28 -12.23 -0.88
CA THR A 102 -11.37 -11.96 -1.83
C THR A 102 -10.97 -10.91 -2.89
N VAL A 103 -10.18 -9.91 -2.50
CA VAL A 103 -9.83 -8.77 -3.38
C VAL A 103 -8.55 -9.03 -4.17
N LEU A 104 -7.58 -9.74 -3.60
CA LEU A 104 -6.27 -9.97 -4.20
C LEU A 104 -6.33 -10.57 -5.63
N PRO A 105 -7.15 -11.60 -5.92
CA PRO A 105 -7.27 -12.14 -7.27
C PRO A 105 -7.72 -11.09 -8.29
N ARG A 106 -8.67 -10.22 -7.93
CA ARG A 106 -9.17 -9.16 -8.81
C ARG A 106 -8.07 -8.15 -9.13
N THR A 107 -7.27 -7.78 -8.14
CA THR A 107 -6.10 -6.91 -8.36
C THR A 107 -5.09 -7.56 -9.28
N LEU A 108 -4.80 -8.85 -9.09
CA LEU A 108 -3.87 -9.59 -9.94
C LEU A 108 -4.38 -9.67 -11.38
N GLU A 109 -5.66 -9.96 -11.61
CA GLU A 109 -6.28 -9.95 -12.92
C GLU A 109 -6.14 -8.59 -13.62
N MET A 110 -6.34 -7.48 -12.91
CA MET A 110 -6.17 -6.13 -13.47
C MET A 110 -4.70 -5.80 -13.79
N MET A 111 -3.75 -6.34 -13.02
CA MET A 111 -2.33 -6.03 -13.16
C MET A 111 -1.60 -6.94 -14.16
N ILE A 112 -2.13 -8.14 -14.43
CA ILE A 112 -1.42 -9.14 -15.23
C ILE A 112 -1.19 -8.69 -16.66
N ILE A 113 -2.13 -7.96 -17.28
CA ILE A 113 -1.97 -7.49 -18.66
C ILE A 113 -0.94 -6.32 -18.72
N PRO A 114 -1.08 -5.25 -17.90
CA PRO A 114 -0.12 -4.15 -17.89
C PRO A 114 1.32 -4.57 -17.63
N ILE A 115 1.56 -5.56 -16.75
CA ILE A 115 2.92 -5.95 -16.35
C ILE A 115 3.76 -6.46 -17.54
N PHE A 116 3.12 -7.03 -18.57
CA PHE A 116 3.79 -7.50 -19.78
C PHE A 116 3.77 -6.46 -20.90
N ILE A 117 2.63 -5.82 -21.13
CA ILE A 117 2.47 -4.92 -22.28
C ILE A 117 3.20 -3.60 -22.08
N VAL A 118 3.10 -3.00 -20.89
CA VAL A 118 3.63 -1.66 -20.63
C VAL A 118 5.15 -1.61 -20.78
N PRO A 119 5.95 -2.54 -20.20
CA PRO A 119 7.40 -2.51 -20.39
C PRO A 119 7.83 -2.63 -21.85
N ILE A 120 7.15 -3.45 -22.65
CA ILE A 120 7.47 -3.62 -24.06
C ILE A 120 7.29 -2.30 -24.81
N ILE A 121 6.15 -1.63 -24.60
CA ILE A 121 5.85 -0.34 -25.21
C ILE A 121 6.82 0.73 -24.70
N ALA A 122 7.04 0.80 -23.39
CA ALA A 122 7.92 1.77 -22.76
C ALA A 122 9.36 1.66 -23.28
N VAL A 123 9.89 0.43 -23.40
CA VAL A 123 11.23 0.19 -23.94
C VAL A 123 11.31 0.59 -25.41
N LYS A 124 10.31 0.26 -26.24
CA LYS A 124 10.28 0.64 -27.66
C LYS A 124 10.23 2.17 -27.85
N LEU A 125 9.34 2.84 -27.12
CA LEU A 125 9.19 4.29 -27.18
C LEU A 125 10.41 5.00 -26.60
N GLY A 126 10.92 4.55 -25.47
CA GLY A 126 12.14 5.08 -24.84
C GLY A 126 13.37 4.94 -25.74
N SER A 127 13.56 3.77 -26.35
CA SER A 127 14.64 3.54 -27.33
C SER A 127 14.50 4.43 -28.56
N THR A 128 13.27 4.60 -29.06
CA THR A 128 12.99 5.48 -30.21
C THR A 128 13.25 6.94 -29.89
N SER A 129 12.82 7.42 -28.72
CA SER A 129 13.09 8.78 -28.23
C SER A 129 14.61 9.01 -28.08
N ALA A 130 15.34 8.07 -27.48
CA ALA A 130 16.80 8.16 -27.32
C ALA A 130 17.54 8.29 -28.66
N LYS A 131 17.15 7.49 -29.68
CA LYS A 131 17.73 7.57 -31.03
C LYS A 131 17.37 8.85 -31.77
N ASN A 132 16.24 9.48 -31.44
CA ASN A 132 15.71 10.67 -32.11
C ASN A 132 15.87 11.94 -31.27
N ARG A 133 16.85 11.97 -30.36
CA ARG A 133 17.08 13.07 -29.42
C ARG A 133 16.97 14.44 -30.08
N LYS A 134 16.16 15.33 -29.49
CA LYS A 134 15.85 16.70 -29.97
C LYS A 134 15.11 16.79 -31.31
N LYS A 135 14.67 15.68 -31.90
CA LYS A 135 13.82 15.66 -33.10
C LYS A 135 12.34 15.65 -32.70
N LYS A 136 11.46 15.95 -33.66
CA LYS A 136 9.99 15.96 -33.45
C LYS A 136 9.46 14.69 -32.77
N LYS A 137 9.96 13.50 -33.13
CA LYS A 137 9.56 12.21 -32.51
C LYS A 137 9.90 12.13 -31.03
N ASP A 138 11.09 12.57 -30.64
CA ASP A 138 11.51 12.60 -29.24
C ASP A 138 10.66 13.59 -28.43
N ILE A 139 10.45 14.80 -28.96
CA ILE A 139 9.60 15.81 -28.32
C ILE A 139 8.19 15.27 -28.15
N LEU A 140 7.59 14.66 -29.17
CA LEU A 140 6.23 14.10 -29.10
C LEU A 140 6.13 13.00 -28.03
N ILE A 141 7.03 12.01 -28.07
CA ILE A 141 7.03 10.90 -27.10
C ILE A 141 7.18 11.42 -25.67
N ARG A 142 8.12 12.34 -25.44
CA ARG A 142 8.37 12.90 -24.11
C ARG A 142 7.20 13.75 -23.63
N SER A 143 6.64 14.60 -24.48
CA SER A 143 5.46 15.42 -24.14
C SER A 143 4.27 14.53 -23.79
N SER A 144 3.97 13.50 -24.59
CA SER A 144 2.90 12.54 -24.28
C SER A 144 3.13 11.82 -22.96
N ALA A 145 4.38 11.43 -22.65
CA ALA A 145 4.72 10.79 -21.39
C ALA A 145 4.52 11.73 -20.18
N VAL A 146 4.93 13.00 -20.31
CA VAL A 146 4.73 14.01 -19.26
C VAL A 146 3.24 14.28 -19.04
N ILE A 147 2.47 14.43 -20.12
CA ILE A 147 1.03 14.61 -20.07
C ILE A 147 0.40 13.39 -19.39
N GLY A 148 0.65 12.18 -19.89
CA GLY A 148 0.07 10.97 -19.31
C GLY A 148 0.44 10.75 -17.83
N ALA A 149 1.66 11.08 -17.42
CA ALA A 149 2.08 10.98 -16.02
C ALA A 149 1.45 12.06 -15.12
N GLY A 150 1.04 13.20 -15.69
CA GLY A 150 0.40 14.29 -14.97
C GLY A 150 -1.12 14.17 -14.88
N PHE A 151 -1.75 13.33 -15.71
CA PHE A 151 -3.19 13.08 -15.65
C PHE A 151 -3.52 12.25 -14.40
N PRO A 152 -4.42 12.70 -13.52
CA PRO A 152 -4.86 11.89 -12.40
C PRO A 152 -5.53 10.61 -12.91
N SER A 153 -5.24 9.48 -12.27
CA SER A 153 -5.69 8.16 -12.72
C SER A 153 -7.22 8.05 -12.83
N PHE A 154 -7.97 8.73 -11.96
CA PHE A 154 -9.43 8.72 -12.00
C PHE A 154 -10.02 9.38 -13.26
N TRP A 155 -9.37 10.39 -13.83
CA TRP A 155 -9.84 11.00 -15.10
C TRP A 155 -9.75 10.00 -16.25
N ILE A 156 -8.65 9.24 -16.30
CA ILE A 156 -8.44 8.21 -17.32
C ILE A 156 -9.44 7.06 -17.14
N ALA A 157 -9.82 6.75 -15.90
CA ALA A 157 -10.75 5.66 -15.60
C ALA A 157 -12.23 6.00 -15.88
N ILE A 158 -12.60 7.28 -15.92
CA ILE A 158 -13.98 7.74 -16.19
C ILE A 158 -14.25 7.93 -17.70
N LEU A 159 -13.20 8.23 -18.48
CA LEU A 159 -13.26 8.38 -19.95
C LEU A 159 -13.40 7.04 -20.66
#